data_AF-A0A8J8H411-F1
#
_entry.id   AF-A0A8J8H411-F1
#
_cell.length_a   1.000
_cell.length_b   1.000
_cell.length_c   1.000
_cell.angle_alpha   90.00
_cell.angle_beta   90.00
_cell.angle_gamma   90.00
#
_symmetry.space_group_name_H-M   'P 1'
#
loop_
_entity.id
_entity.type
_entity.pdbx_description
1 polymer ?
#
loop_
_entity_poly.entity_id
_entity_poly.type
_entity_poly.pdbx_seq_one_letter_code
_entity_poly.pdbx_strand_id
1 'polypeptide(L)' 'MPHPDLLFPADPRQREIARELYAHVRDLPLISPHGHIDPRLLADDEPF' A
#
# COMPACT_ATOMS: atom_id res chain seq x y z
N MET A 1 -12.17 -6.28 -6.48
CA MET A 1 -10.88 -6.24 -5.77
C MET A 1 -9.78 -6.52 -6.78
N PRO A 2 -8.67 -5.77 -6.78
CA PRO A 2 -7.53 -6.10 -7.61
C PRO A 2 -7.02 -7.51 -7.29
N HIS A 3 -6.42 -8.16 -8.27
CA HIS A 3 -5.81 -9.48 -8.10
C HIS A 3 -4.77 -9.43 -6.97
N PRO A 4 -4.68 -10.44 -6.08
CA PRO A 4 -3.75 -10.42 -4.95
C PRO A 4 -2.28 -10.34 -5.36
N ASP A 5 -1.97 -10.77 -6.58
CA ASP A 5 -0.61 -10.72 -7.17
C ASP A 5 -0.39 -9.55 -8.13
N LEU A 6 -1.21 -8.50 -8.05
CA LEU A 6 -1.01 -7.32 -8.87
C LEU A 6 0.41 -6.75 -8.66
N LEU A 7 1.14 -6.51 -9.76
CA LEU A 7 2.54 -6.09 -9.80
C LEU A 7 3.59 -7.13 -9.34
N PHE A 8 3.21 -8.36 -9.00
CA PHE A 8 4.19 -9.42 -8.77
C PHE A 8 4.72 -9.99 -10.09
N PRO A 9 5.96 -10.53 -10.11
CA PRO A 9 6.53 -11.15 -11.29
C PRO A 9 5.67 -12.29 -11.89
N ALA A 10 5.86 -12.53 -13.19
CA ALA A 10 5.17 -13.61 -13.91
C ALA A 10 5.70 -15.01 -13.52
N ASP A 11 7.00 -15.10 -13.23
CA ASP A 11 7.68 -16.34 -12.83
C ASP A 11 7.13 -16.88 -11.50
N PRO A 12 6.74 -18.18 -11.42
CA PRO A 12 6.13 -18.73 -10.22
C PRO A 12 6.99 -18.65 -8.97
N ARG A 13 8.32 -18.89 -9.09
CA ARG A 13 9.22 -18.89 -7.94
C ARG A 13 9.44 -17.47 -7.42
N GLN A 14 9.62 -16.51 -8.33
CA GLN A 14 9.73 -15.10 -7.94
C GLN A 14 8.44 -14.56 -7.33
N ARG A 15 7.27 -14.97 -7.84
CA ARG A 15 5.97 -14.56 -7.27
C ARG A 15 5.78 -15.08 -5.85
N GLU A 16 6.18 -16.32 -5.57
CA GLU A 16 6.13 -16.89 -4.22
C GLU A 16 6.97 -16.07 -3.24
N ILE A 17 8.21 -15.74 -3.60
CA ILE A 17 9.09 -14.89 -2.79
C ILE A 17 8.46 -13.50 -2.59
N ALA A 18 7.88 -12.90 -3.65
CA ALA A 18 7.21 -11.60 -3.55
C ALA A 18 6.01 -11.63 -2.58
N ARG A 19 5.21 -12.71 -2.61
CA ARG A 19 4.09 -12.91 -1.67
C ARG A 19 4.57 -12.99 -0.22
N GLU A 20 5.60 -13.78 0.05
CA GLU A 20 6.18 -13.94 1.39
C GLU A 20 6.66 -12.60 1.93
N LEU A 21 7.47 -11.88 1.15
CA LEU A 21 7.98 -10.56 1.53
C LEU A 21 6.85 -9.53 1.74
N TYR A 22 5.87 -9.49 0.85
CA TYR A 22 4.74 -8.57 0.97
C TYR A 22 3.87 -8.87 2.20
N ALA A 23 3.64 -10.16 2.51
CA ALA A 23 2.87 -10.57 3.69
C ALA A 23 3.47 -10.05 5.00
N HIS A 24 4.80 -9.88 5.06
CA HIS A 24 5.46 -9.31 6.24
C HIS A 24 5.27 -7.80 6.42
N VAL A 25 4.97 -7.05 5.36
CA VAL A 25 5.04 -5.58 5.38
C VAL A 25 3.72 -4.88 5.05
N ARG A 26 2.76 -5.59 4.45
CA ARG A 26 1.51 -5.02 3.94
C ARG A 26 0.64 -4.29 4.98
N ASP A 27 0.74 -4.68 6.25
CA ASP A 27 -0.06 -4.13 7.34
C ASP A 27 0.76 -3.18 8.25
N LEU A 28 1.99 -2.84 7.85
CA LEU A 28 2.76 -1.83 8.55
C LEU A 28 2.17 -0.42 8.34
N PRO A 29 2.33 0.49 9.31
CA PRO A 29 1.89 1.88 9.15
C PRO A 29 2.57 2.55 7.95
N LEU A 30 1.78 3.32 7.20
CA LEU A 30 2.32 4.19 6.16
C LEU A 30 3.04 5.38 6.79
N ILE A 31 4.34 5.50 6.53
CA ILE A 31 5.11 6.71 6.83
C ILE A 31 5.13 7.54 5.56
N SER A 32 4.42 8.68 5.57
CA SER A 32 4.31 9.61 4.43
C SER A 32 5.04 10.93 4.75
N PRO A 33 6.38 10.99 4.59
CA PRO A 33 7.18 12.13 5.05
C PRO A 33 7.08 13.37 4.16
N HIS A 34 6.43 13.25 2.99
CA HIS A 34 6.24 14.34 2.05
C HIS A 34 4.89 14.20 1.34
N GLY A 35 4.12 15.29 1.27
CA GLY A 35 2.80 15.32 0.66
C GLY A 35 2.24 16.74 0.55
N HIS A 36 1.13 16.88 -0.17
CA HIS A 36 0.48 18.17 -0.44
C HIS A 36 -1.02 18.14 -0.13
N ILE A 37 -1.43 17.32 0.84
CA ILE A 37 -2.81 17.31 1.32
C ILE A 37 -3.10 18.67 1.97
N ASP A 38 -4.27 19.25 1.64
CA ASP A 38 -4.73 20.45 2.34
C ASP A 38 -4.96 20.09 3.82
N PRO A 39 -4.24 20.71 4.77
CA PRO A 39 -4.39 20.40 6.19
C PRO A 39 -5.81 20.62 6.72
N ARG A 40 -6.59 21.50 6.07
CA ARG A 40 -7.98 21.75 6.46
C ARG A 40 -8.86 20.50 6.35
N LEU A 41 -8.59 19.64 5.36
CA LEU A 41 -9.32 18.38 5.20
C LEU A 41 -9.22 17.48 6.43
N LEU A 42 -8.08 17.51 7.14
CA LEU A 42 -7.87 16.73 8.36
C LEU A 42 -8.36 17.46 9.61
N ALA A 43 -8.24 18.79 9.64
CA ALA A 43 -8.63 19.60 10.79
C ALA A 43 -10.14 19.75 10.93
N ASP A 44 -10.85 19.94 9.81
CA ASP A 44 -12.27 20.24 9.79
C ASP A 44 -13.14 18.94 9.77
N ASP A 45 -12.56 17.80 9.37
CA ASP A 45 -13.22 16.47 9.28
C ASP A 45 -14.56 16.49 8.53
N GLU A 46 -14.65 17.31 7.48
CA GLU A 46 -15.84 17.44 6.66
C GLU A 46 -16.00 16.24 5.70
N PRO A 47 -17.24 15.77 5.43
CA PRO A 47 -17.47 14.68 4.50
C PRO A 47 -17.13 15.08 3.06
N PHE A 48 -16.68 14.08 2.29
CA PHE A 48 -16.38 14.19 0.86
C PHE A 48 -17.63 14.25 -0.02
#